data_AF-A0AA37UMZ3-F1
#
_entry.id   AF-A0AA37UMZ3-F1
#
_cell.length_a   1.000
_cell.length_b   1.000
_cell.length_c   1.000
_cell.angle_alpha   90.00
_cell.angle_beta   90.00
_cell.angle_gamma   90.00
#
_symmetry.space_group_name_H-M   'P 1'
#
loop_
_entity.id
_entity.type
_entity.pdbx_description
1 polymer ?
#
loop_
_entity_poly.entity_id
_entity_poly.type
_entity_poly.pdbx_seq_one_letter_code
_entity_poly.pdbx_strand_id
1 'polypeptide(L)'
;MAERSRRRSTIASATVVSLVVGTVVALSLTYDGVATADVSLNDGGVWVTGTNDTRIGRLNYPIAEVDAQLSSSTAAFDILQDDEDVLVVDDGLGRVERIDTAGVVGAGGAAVPAGRTIDLGAGTVAVLDPGTGDLRIVTTDTLAALEDEELPPTLRVSPRSVLDVDVEGTTWVFDPDTRALTALTASDVAVMTAIARGEGAEDEEGDAPVDEEAPADDASPSDAGAALAATGLDGADVEDLEPPSSRPPTSPS
;
A
#
# COMPACT_ATOMS: atom_id res chain seq x y z
N MET A 1 -55.85 -1.82 -59.68
CA MET A 1 -55.19 -3.00 -59.07
C MET A 1 -53.75 -2.76 -58.57
N ALA A 2 -53.07 -1.65 -58.92
CA ALA A 2 -51.67 -1.39 -58.56
C ALA A 2 -51.41 -0.94 -57.10
N GLU A 3 -52.44 -0.50 -56.37
CA GLU A 3 -52.28 0.08 -55.03
C GLU A 3 -52.25 -0.99 -53.91
N ARG A 4 -52.91 -2.12 -54.17
CA ARG A 4 -52.94 -3.28 -53.27
C ARG A 4 -51.61 -4.03 -53.28
N SER A 5 -50.87 -4.06 -54.39
CA SER A 5 -49.57 -4.73 -54.46
C SER A 5 -48.46 -3.91 -53.78
N ARG A 6 -48.47 -2.57 -53.91
CA ARG A 6 -47.55 -1.68 -53.20
C ARG A 6 -47.73 -1.78 -51.68
N ARG A 7 -48.97 -1.73 -51.16
CA ARG A 7 -49.23 -1.94 -49.72
C ARG A 7 -48.76 -3.31 -49.24
N ARG A 8 -48.95 -4.38 -50.03
CA ARG A 8 -48.48 -5.72 -49.68
C ARG A 8 -46.95 -5.83 -49.69
N SER A 9 -46.25 -5.17 -50.62
CA SER A 9 -44.79 -5.17 -50.63
C SER A 9 -44.21 -4.30 -49.51
N THR A 10 -44.86 -3.19 -49.16
CA THR A 10 -44.50 -2.36 -47.99
C THR A 10 -44.74 -3.10 -46.69
N ILE A 11 -45.86 -3.81 -46.54
CA ILE A 11 -46.16 -4.61 -45.34
C ILE A 11 -45.21 -5.80 -45.24
N ALA A 12 -44.93 -6.50 -46.34
CA ALA A 12 -43.95 -7.58 -46.38
C ALA A 12 -42.54 -7.08 -46.03
N SER A 13 -42.13 -5.92 -46.57
CA SER A 13 -40.86 -5.27 -46.25
C SER A 13 -40.78 -4.85 -44.79
N ALA A 14 -41.84 -4.25 -44.23
CA ALA A 14 -41.90 -3.87 -42.82
C ALA A 14 -41.82 -5.08 -41.89
N THR A 15 -42.43 -6.21 -42.29
CA THR A 15 -42.39 -7.46 -41.52
C THR A 15 -40.98 -8.05 -41.50
N VAL A 16 -40.31 -8.07 -42.66
CA VAL A 16 -38.91 -8.55 -42.76
C VAL A 16 -37.98 -7.66 -41.95
N VAL A 17 -38.11 -6.34 -42.04
CA VAL A 17 -37.29 -5.40 -41.25
C VAL A 17 -37.51 -5.59 -39.75
N SER A 18 -38.77 -5.76 -39.32
CA SER A 18 -39.10 -5.98 -37.92
C SER A 18 -38.52 -7.30 -37.39
N LEU A 19 -38.52 -8.35 -38.21
CA LEU A 19 -37.88 -9.62 -37.88
C LEU A 19 -36.37 -9.45 -37.71
N VAL A 20 -35.71 -8.78 -38.66
CA VAL A 20 -34.26 -8.54 -38.60
C VAL A 20 -33.89 -7.76 -37.36
N VAL A 21 -34.58 -6.64 -37.10
CA VAL A 21 -34.36 -5.82 -35.89
C VAL A 21 -34.62 -6.64 -34.63
N GLY A 22 -35.71 -7.41 -34.60
CA GLY A 22 -36.04 -8.29 -33.48
C GLY A 22 -34.94 -9.32 -33.20
N THR A 23 -34.39 -9.94 -34.24
CA THR A 23 -33.25 -10.87 -34.10
C THR A 23 -31.98 -10.17 -33.61
N VAL A 24 -31.66 -8.98 -34.11
CA VAL A 24 -30.46 -8.23 -33.66
C VAL A 24 -30.58 -7.87 -32.18
N VAL A 25 -31.75 -7.39 -31.75
CA VAL A 25 -32.01 -7.06 -30.34
C VAL A 25 -31.97 -8.31 -29.46
N ALA A 26 -32.60 -9.40 -29.89
CA ALA A 26 -32.57 -10.66 -29.15
C ALA A 26 -31.15 -11.21 -29.01
N LEU A 27 -30.35 -11.17 -30.08
CA LEU A 27 -28.94 -11.54 -30.04
C LEU A 27 -28.15 -10.60 -29.12
N SER A 28 -28.36 -9.29 -29.17
CA SER A 28 -27.66 -8.34 -28.31
C SER A 28 -27.97 -8.51 -26.83
N LEU A 29 -29.21 -8.87 -26.46
CA LEU A 29 -29.60 -9.09 -25.06
C LEU A 29 -29.14 -10.45 -24.53
N THR A 30 -28.93 -11.42 -25.42
CA THR A 30 -28.45 -12.78 -25.05
C THR A 30 -26.94 -12.91 -25.22
N TYR A 31 -26.31 -11.96 -25.91
CA TYR A 31 -24.87 -11.86 -26.00
C TYR A 31 -24.39 -11.23 -24.70
N ASP A 32 -23.97 -12.08 -23.77
CA ASP A 32 -23.02 -11.66 -22.75
C ASP A 32 -21.83 -11.10 -23.52
N GLY A 33 -21.69 -9.77 -23.53
CA GLY A 33 -20.56 -9.11 -24.16
C GLY A 33 -19.28 -9.80 -23.74
N VAL A 34 -18.29 -9.86 -24.62
CA VAL A 34 -16.95 -10.25 -24.16
C VAL A 34 -16.61 -9.23 -23.07
N ALA A 35 -16.42 -9.70 -21.84
CA ALA A 35 -15.93 -8.83 -20.78
C ALA A 35 -14.69 -8.14 -21.36
N THR A 36 -14.77 -6.83 -21.60
CA THR A 36 -13.56 -6.04 -21.72
C THR A 36 -12.87 -6.32 -20.40
N ALA A 37 -11.76 -7.04 -20.47
CA ALA A 37 -10.99 -7.30 -19.29
C ALA A 37 -10.65 -5.92 -18.73
N ASP A 38 -11.16 -5.62 -17.54
CA ASP A 38 -10.70 -4.48 -16.75
C ASP A 38 -9.31 -4.90 -16.27
N VAL A 39 -8.36 -4.81 -17.19
CA VAL A 39 -6.98 -5.16 -16.93
C VAL A 39 -6.35 -3.92 -16.33
N SER A 40 -6.16 -3.96 -15.02
CA SER A 40 -4.99 -3.34 -14.42
C SER A 40 -3.79 -4.01 -15.09
N LEU A 41 -3.34 -3.42 -16.20
CA LEU A 41 -2.08 -3.79 -16.82
C LEU A 41 -0.98 -3.18 -15.96
N ASN A 42 -0.82 -3.76 -14.78
CA ASN A 42 0.48 -3.99 -14.21
C ASN A 42 1.32 -4.51 -15.38
N ASP A 43 2.56 -4.07 -15.55
CA ASP A 43 3.40 -4.31 -16.73
C ASP A 43 3.73 -5.81 -16.99
N GLY A 44 2.99 -6.72 -16.34
CA GLY A 44 2.80 -8.13 -16.68
C GLY A 44 4.02 -9.00 -16.36
N GLY A 45 5.08 -8.34 -15.93
CA GLY A 45 6.35 -8.94 -15.58
C GLY A 45 6.46 -9.17 -14.08
N VAL A 46 6.87 -10.38 -13.71
CA VAL A 46 7.32 -10.67 -12.35
C VAL A 46 8.81 -10.43 -12.30
N TRP A 47 9.27 -9.61 -11.36
CA TRP A 47 10.71 -9.41 -11.15
C TRP A 47 11.30 -10.57 -10.36
N VAL A 48 12.43 -11.09 -10.83
CA VAL A 48 13.10 -12.27 -10.28
C VAL A 48 14.57 -12.01 -10.04
N THR A 49 15.12 -12.64 -9.00
CA THR A 49 16.53 -12.58 -8.63
C THR A 49 17.28 -13.82 -9.12
N GLY A 50 18.52 -13.63 -9.58
CA GLY A 50 19.42 -14.72 -9.94
C GLY A 50 20.09 -15.34 -8.71
N THR A 51 20.14 -16.67 -8.64
CA THR A 51 20.63 -17.40 -7.44
C THR A 51 22.13 -17.24 -7.13
N ASN A 52 22.97 -16.87 -8.11
CA ASN A 52 24.45 -16.88 -7.96
C ASN A 52 25.15 -15.64 -8.54
N ASP A 53 24.38 -14.68 -9.05
CA ASP A 53 24.90 -13.48 -9.71
C ASP A 53 24.23 -12.25 -9.09
N THR A 54 24.77 -11.06 -9.34
CA THR A 54 24.09 -9.80 -9.01
C THR A 54 22.93 -9.49 -9.95
N ARG A 55 22.29 -10.50 -10.58
CA ARG A 55 21.36 -10.29 -11.70
C ARG A 55 19.91 -10.18 -11.23
N ILE A 56 19.23 -9.18 -11.76
CA ILE A 56 17.79 -8.97 -11.64
C ILE A 56 17.19 -9.11 -13.04
N GLY A 57 16.03 -9.74 -13.18
CA GLY A 57 15.35 -9.83 -14.46
C GLY A 57 13.84 -9.70 -14.33
N ARG A 58 13.18 -9.22 -15.38
CA ARG A 58 11.72 -9.22 -15.48
C ARG A 58 11.28 -10.40 -16.34
N LEU A 59 10.55 -11.32 -15.73
CA LEU A 59 9.99 -12.50 -16.38
C LEU A 59 8.64 -12.17 -17.01
N ASN A 60 8.56 -12.30 -18.33
CA ASN A 60 7.33 -12.28 -19.07
C ASN A 60 6.68 -13.68 -19.02
N TYR A 61 5.72 -13.86 -18.12
CA TYR A 61 5.14 -15.18 -17.82
C TYR A 61 4.48 -15.86 -19.04
N PRO A 62 3.67 -15.18 -19.88
CA PRO A 62 3.04 -15.80 -21.05
C PRO A 62 4.00 -16.45 -22.06
N ILE A 63 5.22 -15.90 -22.19
CA ILE A 63 6.23 -16.41 -23.13
C ILE A 63 7.42 -17.08 -22.43
N ALA A 64 7.41 -17.14 -21.09
CA ALA A 64 8.44 -17.71 -20.23
C ALA A 64 9.86 -17.20 -20.55
N GLU A 65 9.97 -15.91 -20.87
CA GLU A 65 11.23 -15.26 -21.25
C GLU A 65 11.53 -14.06 -20.35
N VAL A 66 12.81 -13.85 -20.06
CA VAL A 66 13.28 -12.64 -19.37
C VAL A 66 13.42 -11.53 -20.40
N ASP A 67 12.58 -10.50 -20.31
CA ASP A 67 12.50 -9.41 -21.30
C ASP A 67 13.23 -8.13 -20.88
N ALA A 68 13.66 -8.05 -19.62
CA ALA A 68 14.44 -6.95 -19.07
C ALA A 68 15.46 -7.50 -18.05
N GLN A 69 16.65 -6.89 -17.96
CA GLN A 69 17.71 -7.32 -17.05
C GLN A 69 18.45 -6.12 -16.46
N LEU A 70 18.68 -6.15 -15.16
CA LEU A 70 19.57 -5.25 -14.42
C LEU A 70 20.61 -6.05 -13.64
N SER A 71 21.55 -5.33 -13.05
CA SER A 71 22.42 -5.90 -12.02
C SER A 71 22.34 -5.06 -10.75
N SER A 72 22.13 -5.73 -9.62
CA SER A 72 22.34 -5.16 -8.30
C SER A 72 23.83 -4.86 -8.09
N SER A 73 24.12 -4.02 -7.10
CA SER A 73 25.49 -3.65 -6.76
C SER A 73 26.22 -4.77 -6.01
N THR A 74 25.50 -5.54 -5.20
CA THR A 74 26.04 -6.73 -4.50
C THR A 74 25.23 -7.98 -4.82
N ALA A 75 25.69 -9.12 -4.28
CA ALA A 75 24.98 -10.41 -4.36
C ALA A 75 24.04 -10.64 -3.16
N ALA A 76 24.09 -9.77 -2.14
CA ALA A 76 23.20 -9.82 -0.99
C ALA A 76 22.08 -8.81 -1.21
N PHE A 77 21.13 -9.18 -2.07
CA PHE A 77 19.99 -8.33 -2.39
C PHE A 77 18.73 -9.17 -2.61
N ASP A 78 17.58 -8.50 -2.49
CA ASP A 78 16.28 -9.04 -2.87
C ASP A 78 15.43 -7.98 -3.59
N ILE A 79 14.27 -8.38 -4.10
CA ILE A 79 13.30 -7.52 -4.78
C ILE A 79 11.99 -7.50 -4.02
N LEU A 80 11.47 -6.30 -3.78
CA LEU A 80 10.07 -6.08 -3.40
C LEU A 80 9.35 -5.53 -4.62
N GLN A 81 8.16 -6.06 -4.91
CA GLN A 81 7.33 -5.61 -6.01
C GLN A 81 5.89 -5.50 -5.54
N ASP A 82 5.30 -4.33 -5.79
CA ASP A 82 3.86 -4.11 -5.74
C ASP A 82 3.47 -3.34 -7.00
N ASP A 83 2.66 -3.95 -7.85
CA ASP A 83 2.32 -3.41 -9.18
C ASP A 83 3.56 -2.95 -10.00
N GLU A 84 3.63 -1.66 -10.32
CA GLU A 84 4.73 -1.01 -11.06
C GLU A 84 5.87 -0.53 -10.14
N ASP A 85 5.64 -0.50 -8.83
CA ASP A 85 6.64 -0.15 -7.83
C ASP A 85 7.54 -1.35 -7.56
N VAL A 86 8.81 -1.21 -7.94
CA VAL A 86 9.82 -2.26 -7.78
C VAL A 86 11.01 -1.68 -7.03
N LEU A 87 11.35 -2.30 -5.91
CA LEU A 87 12.48 -1.93 -5.07
C LEU A 87 13.53 -3.04 -5.05
N VAL A 88 14.79 -2.66 -5.21
CA VAL A 88 15.95 -3.48 -4.87
C VAL A 88 16.34 -3.18 -3.44
N VAL A 89 16.34 -4.20 -2.59
CA VAL A 89 16.89 -4.15 -1.24
C VAL A 89 18.26 -4.78 -1.28
N ASP A 90 19.33 -3.98 -1.16
CA ASP A 90 20.71 -4.47 -1.14
C ASP A 90 21.23 -4.45 0.32
N ASP A 91 21.19 -5.62 0.96
CA ASP A 91 21.69 -5.84 2.32
C ASP A 91 23.22 -5.70 2.40
N GLY A 92 23.93 -6.00 1.31
CA GLY A 92 25.38 -5.86 1.24
C GLY A 92 25.85 -4.40 1.31
N LEU A 93 25.04 -3.46 0.79
CA LEU A 93 25.29 -2.02 0.88
C LEU A 93 24.48 -1.32 1.97
N GLY A 94 23.47 -1.97 2.54
CA GLY A 94 22.51 -1.29 3.42
C GLY A 94 21.75 -0.20 2.66
N ARG A 95 21.21 -0.54 1.49
CA ARG A 95 20.51 0.40 0.59
C ARG A 95 19.18 -0.18 0.12
N VAL A 96 18.20 0.68 -0.12
CA VAL A 96 17.03 0.39 -0.96
C VAL A 96 17.05 1.33 -2.16
N GLU A 97 16.72 0.82 -3.34
CA GLU A 97 16.68 1.58 -4.59
C GLU A 97 15.44 1.23 -5.38
N ARG A 98 14.77 2.24 -5.96
CA ARG A 98 13.65 2.03 -6.86
C ARG A 98 14.15 1.67 -8.27
N ILE A 99 13.43 0.82 -8.98
CA ILE A 99 13.63 0.58 -10.41
C ILE A 99 12.59 1.36 -11.21
N ASP A 100 13.05 2.13 -12.19
CA ASP A 100 12.21 2.59 -13.31
C ASP A 100 11.97 1.39 -14.23
N THR A 101 10.77 0.81 -14.18
CA THR A 101 10.40 -0.40 -14.93
C THR A 101 10.28 -0.16 -16.43
N ALA A 102 9.96 1.07 -16.84
CA ALA A 102 9.88 1.46 -18.26
C ALA A 102 11.28 1.64 -18.86
N GLY A 103 12.19 2.27 -18.11
CA GLY A 103 13.58 2.47 -18.49
C GLY A 103 14.50 1.27 -18.23
N VAL A 104 14.09 0.35 -17.35
CA VAL A 104 14.90 -0.78 -16.85
C VAL A 104 16.20 -0.25 -16.22
N VAL A 105 16.09 0.75 -15.35
CA VAL A 105 17.23 1.42 -14.70
C VAL A 105 16.92 1.75 -13.24
N GLY A 106 17.97 1.94 -12.44
CA GLY A 106 17.81 2.48 -11.09
C GLY A 106 17.27 3.91 -11.10
N ALA A 107 16.32 4.20 -10.22
CA ALA A 107 15.54 5.43 -10.16
C ALA A 107 15.70 6.17 -8.81
N GLY A 108 16.87 6.02 -8.19
CA GLY A 108 17.19 6.63 -6.90
C GLY A 108 16.73 5.78 -5.71
N GLY A 109 17.21 6.13 -4.52
CA GLY A 109 17.03 5.31 -3.33
C GLY A 109 17.62 5.93 -2.08
N ALA A 110 17.73 5.15 -1.02
CA ALA A 110 18.20 5.58 0.28
C ALA A 110 19.06 4.54 1.00
N ALA A 111 20.07 5.02 1.73
CA ALA A 111 20.75 4.26 2.78
C ALA A 111 19.80 3.97 3.94
N VAL A 112 20.00 2.82 4.58
CA VAL A 112 19.00 2.21 5.44
C VAL A 112 19.66 1.24 6.43
N PRO A 113 19.09 1.02 7.62
CA PRO A 113 19.77 0.30 8.70
C PRO A 113 20.10 -1.16 8.36
N ALA A 114 21.23 -1.66 8.87
CA ALA A 114 21.61 -3.05 8.67
C ALA A 114 20.63 -4.01 9.40
N GLY A 115 20.23 -5.10 8.74
CA GLY A 115 19.34 -6.11 9.31
C GLY A 115 17.88 -5.69 9.44
N ARG A 116 17.51 -4.51 8.91
CA ARG A 116 16.15 -3.98 8.88
C ARG A 116 15.14 -4.94 8.24
N THR A 117 13.88 -4.77 8.61
CA THR A 117 12.74 -5.34 7.87
C THR A 117 12.11 -4.25 7.01
N ILE A 118 11.64 -4.60 5.81
CA ILE A 118 11.08 -3.66 4.85
C ILE A 118 9.90 -4.34 4.20
N ASP A 119 8.86 -3.57 3.95
CA ASP A 119 7.76 -4.04 3.13
C ASP A 119 7.20 -2.93 2.26
N LEU A 120 6.49 -3.32 1.20
CA LEU A 120 5.98 -2.46 0.15
C LEU A 120 4.53 -2.83 -0.18
N GLY A 121 3.65 -1.84 -0.20
CA GLY A 121 2.28 -2.00 -0.69
C GLY A 121 1.63 -0.65 -1.00
N ALA A 122 0.92 -0.56 -2.13
CA ALA A 122 0.30 0.65 -2.66
C ALA A 122 1.21 1.89 -2.63
N GLY A 123 2.47 1.72 -3.05
CA GLY A 123 3.50 2.78 -3.04
C GLY A 123 3.97 3.21 -1.64
N THR A 124 3.51 2.56 -0.57
CA THR A 124 3.97 2.78 0.81
C THR A 124 5.13 1.86 1.13
N VAL A 125 6.20 2.43 1.69
CA VAL A 125 7.41 1.70 2.08
C VAL A 125 7.60 1.84 3.58
N ALA A 126 7.49 0.72 4.30
CA ALA A 126 7.74 0.67 5.72
C ALA A 126 9.12 0.07 5.99
N VAL A 127 9.92 0.72 6.83
CA VAL A 127 11.26 0.27 7.22
C VAL A 127 11.35 0.19 8.74
N LEU A 128 11.57 -1.00 9.27
CA LEU A 128 11.77 -1.26 10.69
C LEU A 128 13.24 -1.56 10.98
N ASP A 129 13.86 -0.73 11.82
CA ASP A 129 15.19 -0.98 12.36
C ASP A 129 15.10 -1.89 13.61
N PRO A 130 15.61 -3.14 13.57
CA PRO A 130 15.61 -4.02 14.72
C PRO A 130 16.60 -3.60 15.81
N GLY A 131 17.57 -2.73 15.51
CA GLY A 131 18.52 -2.22 16.50
C GLY A 131 17.88 -1.23 17.47
N THR A 132 16.99 -0.39 16.96
CA THR A 132 16.38 0.73 17.70
C THR A 132 14.87 0.56 17.95
N GLY A 133 14.20 -0.26 17.14
CA GLY A 133 12.74 -0.36 17.12
C GLY A 133 12.08 0.78 16.31
N ASP A 134 12.86 1.54 15.56
CA ASP A 134 12.35 2.65 14.75
C ASP A 134 11.61 2.12 13.52
N LEU A 135 10.31 2.39 13.46
CA LEU A 135 9.53 2.24 12.24
C LEU A 135 9.45 3.59 11.52
N ARG A 136 9.94 3.63 10.28
CA ARG A 136 9.80 4.76 9.37
C ARG A 136 8.93 4.34 8.19
N ILE A 137 7.89 5.12 7.91
CA ILE A 137 6.98 4.90 6.79
C ILE A 137 7.13 6.09 5.83
N VAL A 138 7.46 5.80 4.59
CA VAL A 138 7.62 6.76 3.48
C VAL A 138 6.88 6.24 2.25
N THR A 139 6.86 6.99 1.16
CA THR A 139 6.40 6.47 -0.15
C THR A 139 7.57 6.13 -1.06
N THR A 140 7.30 5.39 -2.14
CA THR A 140 8.31 5.07 -3.18
C THR A 140 8.92 6.33 -3.80
N ASP A 141 8.16 7.42 -3.89
CA ASP A 141 8.62 8.72 -4.37
C ASP A 141 9.46 9.50 -3.34
N THR A 142 9.21 9.30 -2.05
CA THR A 142 9.93 9.99 -0.97
C THR A 142 11.00 9.13 -0.32
N LEU A 143 11.45 8.06 -0.97
CA LEU A 143 12.43 7.11 -0.43
C LEU A 143 13.67 7.78 0.15
N ALA A 144 14.18 8.81 -0.53
CA ALA A 144 15.38 9.57 -0.14
C ALA A 144 15.26 10.22 1.25
N ALA A 145 14.05 10.45 1.76
CA ALA A 145 13.84 10.97 3.11
C ALA A 145 14.37 10.03 4.20
N LEU A 146 14.55 8.73 3.92
CA LEU A 146 15.13 7.78 4.86
C LEU A 146 16.62 8.08 5.16
N GLU A 147 17.31 8.84 4.31
CA GLU A 147 18.70 9.28 4.55
C GLU A 147 18.78 10.50 5.48
N ASP A 148 17.63 11.12 5.82
CA ASP A 148 17.57 12.21 6.77
C ASP A 148 17.68 11.67 8.21
N GLU A 149 18.84 11.87 8.83
CA GLU A 149 19.10 11.44 10.21
C GLU A 149 18.22 12.17 11.24
N GLU A 150 17.69 13.35 10.87
CA GLU A 150 16.80 14.14 11.72
C GLU A 150 15.33 13.72 11.57
N LEU A 151 15.00 12.86 10.58
CA LEU A 151 13.66 12.34 10.39
C LEU A 151 13.26 11.48 11.61
N PRO A 152 12.28 11.93 12.43
CA PRO A 152 11.79 11.13 13.53
C PRO A 152 11.13 9.86 12.98
N PRO A 153 11.12 8.76 13.76
CA PRO A 153 10.35 7.59 13.36
C PRO A 153 8.86 7.95 13.25
N THR A 154 8.15 7.24 12.41
CA THR A 154 6.69 7.28 12.39
C THR A 154 6.10 6.66 13.66
N LEU A 155 6.68 5.54 14.09
CA LEU A 155 6.32 4.86 15.33
C LEU A 155 7.56 4.19 15.93
N ARG A 156 7.63 4.09 17.26
CA ARG A 156 8.64 3.25 17.91
C ARG A 156 7.97 2.02 18.50
N VAL A 157 8.47 0.86 18.09
CA VAL A 157 7.98 -0.46 18.50
C VAL A 157 9.11 -1.28 19.11
N SER A 158 8.80 -2.44 19.66
CA SER A 158 9.86 -3.31 20.17
C SER A 158 10.71 -3.88 19.02
N PRO A 159 12.03 -4.08 19.20
CA PRO A 159 12.94 -4.69 18.21
C PRO A 159 12.49 -6.00 17.55
N ARG A 160 11.63 -6.76 18.23
CA ARG A 160 11.08 -8.05 17.76
C ARG A 160 9.78 -7.91 16.98
N SER A 161 9.33 -6.69 16.72
CA SER A 161 8.09 -6.46 15.99
C SER A 161 8.20 -6.96 14.56
N VAL A 162 7.08 -7.40 14.01
CA VAL A 162 6.96 -7.85 12.62
C VAL A 162 6.04 -6.87 11.91
N LEU A 163 6.37 -6.55 10.66
CA LEU A 163 5.62 -5.59 9.85
C LEU A 163 5.10 -6.25 8.56
N ASP A 164 4.00 -5.72 8.06
CA ASP A 164 3.40 -6.04 6.76
C ASP A 164 2.72 -4.75 6.22
N VAL A 165 2.79 -4.48 4.93
CA VAL A 165 2.10 -3.37 4.26
C VAL A 165 1.11 -3.98 3.28
N ASP A 166 -0.18 -3.73 3.50
CA ASP A 166 -1.21 -4.31 2.66
C ASP A 166 -1.37 -3.60 1.31
N VAL A 167 -2.24 -4.16 0.47
CA VAL A 167 -2.56 -3.64 -0.87
C VAL A 167 -3.28 -2.30 -0.87
N GLU A 168 -3.68 -1.78 0.30
CA GLU A 168 -4.23 -0.43 0.47
C GLU A 168 -3.17 0.56 1.00
N GLY A 169 -1.95 0.07 1.27
CA GLY A 169 -0.85 0.85 1.84
C GLY A 169 -0.93 1.02 3.35
N THR A 170 -1.80 0.26 4.04
CA THR A 170 -1.85 0.28 5.50
C THR A 170 -0.67 -0.52 6.04
N THR A 171 0.14 0.10 6.89
CA THR A 171 1.24 -0.58 7.57
C THR A 171 0.72 -1.23 8.85
N TRP A 172 0.77 -2.56 8.90
CA TRP A 172 0.44 -3.38 10.05
C TRP A 172 1.72 -3.73 10.80
N VAL A 173 1.74 -3.50 12.11
CA VAL A 173 2.87 -3.88 12.98
C VAL A 173 2.38 -4.64 14.18
N PHE A 174 2.88 -5.85 14.34
CA PHE A 174 2.66 -6.67 15.52
C PHE A 174 3.87 -6.61 16.45
N ASP A 175 3.66 -6.11 17.66
CA ASP A 175 4.66 -6.08 18.72
C ASP A 175 4.44 -7.28 19.66
N PRO A 176 5.36 -8.26 19.70
CA PRO A 176 5.18 -9.47 20.51
C PRO A 176 5.37 -9.23 22.01
N ASP A 177 6.05 -8.15 22.42
CA ASP A 177 6.34 -7.86 23.82
C ASP A 177 5.11 -7.25 24.50
N THR A 178 4.39 -6.38 23.79
CA THR A 178 3.12 -5.79 24.24
C THR A 178 1.89 -6.59 23.80
N ARG A 179 2.03 -7.49 22.83
CA ARG A 179 0.94 -8.22 22.14
C ARG A 179 -0.07 -7.29 21.47
N ALA A 180 0.39 -6.15 20.98
CA ALA A 180 -0.43 -5.18 20.27
C ALA A 180 -0.25 -5.33 18.75
N LEU A 181 -1.35 -5.25 18.01
CA LEU A 181 -1.36 -5.04 16.57
C LEU A 181 -1.74 -3.58 16.30
N THR A 182 -0.88 -2.84 15.63
CA THR A 182 -1.10 -1.44 15.25
C THR A 182 -1.26 -1.35 13.74
N ALA A 183 -2.29 -0.63 13.29
CA ALA A 183 -2.50 -0.32 11.88
C ALA A 183 -2.26 1.18 11.68
N LEU A 184 -1.48 1.52 10.65
CA LEU A 184 -1.15 2.90 10.31
C LEU A 184 -1.53 3.14 8.85
N THR A 185 -2.56 3.96 8.64
CA THR A 185 -2.96 4.42 7.30
C THR A 185 -2.08 5.60 6.85
N ALA A 186 -2.07 5.90 5.55
CA ALA A 186 -1.39 7.09 5.03
C ALA A 186 -1.84 8.39 5.73
N SER A 187 -3.14 8.50 6.07
CA SER A 187 -3.68 9.60 6.86
C SER A 187 -3.08 9.68 8.26
N ASP A 188 -2.92 8.55 8.95
CA ASP A 188 -2.30 8.52 10.28
C ASP A 188 -0.85 8.95 10.20
N VAL A 189 -0.10 8.46 9.19
CA VAL A 189 1.30 8.84 8.96
C VAL A 189 1.43 10.33 8.69
N ALA A 190 0.54 10.92 7.88
CA ALA A 190 0.54 12.34 7.59
C ALA A 190 0.34 13.19 8.85
N VAL A 191 -0.66 12.83 9.68
CA VAL A 191 -0.93 13.51 10.95
C VAL A 191 0.26 13.39 11.92
N MET A 192 0.79 12.19 12.10
CA MET A 192 1.93 11.97 13.00
C MET A 192 3.18 12.73 12.54
N THR A 193 3.41 12.82 11.24
CA THR A 193 4.54 13.56 10.69
C THR A 193 4.38 15.06 10.91
N ALA A 194 3.18 15.62 10.71
CA ALA A 194 2.90 17.04 10.98
C ALA A 194 3.12 17.37 12.46
N ILE A 195 2.60 16.53 13.37
CA ILE A 195 2.83 16.66 14.82
C ILE A 195 4.34 16.62 15.13
N ALA A 196 5.08 15.69 14.53
CA ALA A 196 6.51 15.55 14.76
C ALA A 196 7.33 16.77 14.27
N ARG A 197 6.84 17.48 13.25
CA ARG A 197 7.43 18.76 12.79
C ARG A 197 7.02 19.97 13.62
N GLY A 198 6.10 19.81 14.57
CA GLY A 198 5.52 20.93 15.31
C GLY A 198 4.53 21.75 14.49
N GLU A 199 4.06 21.21 13.35
CA GLU A 199 2.98 21.77 12.54
C GLU A 199 1.65 21.36 13.20
N GLY A 200 1.37 21.96 14.37
CA GLY A 200 0.05 21.87 14.98
C GLY A 200 -0.97 22.57 14.09
N ALA A 201 -2.17 21.99 13.95
CA ALA A 201 -3.30 22.62 13.30
C ALA A 201 -3.41 24.07 13.81
N GLU A 202 -3.24 25.03 12.91
CA GLU A 202 -3.52 26.42 13.21
C GLU A 202 -4.99 26.47 13.61
N ASP A 203 -5.26 26.60 14.91
CA ASP A 203 -6.54 27.08 15.36
C ASP A 203 -6.73 28.42 14.64
N GLU A 204 -7.72 28.50 13.75
CA GLU A 204 -8.23 29.78 13.28
C GLU A 204 -8.85 30.49 14.51
N GLU A 205 -8.00 31.02 15.39
CA GLU A 205 -8.39 32.06 16.33
C GLU A 205 -8.70 33.28 15.49
N GLY A 206 -9.99 33.40 15.14
CA GLY A 206 -10.55 34.59 14.54
C GLY A 206 -10.14 35.80 15.37
N ASP A 207 -9.34 36.66 14.75
CA ASP A 207 -8.93 37.98 15.24
C ASP A 207 -10.18 38.83 15.49
N ALA A 208 -10.69 38.77 16.72
CA ALA A 208 -11.60 39.78 17.24
C ALA A 208 -10.74 40.82 17.97
N PRO A 209 -10.76 42.10 17.57
CA PRO A 209 -9.95 43.11 18.23
C PRO A 209 -10.52 43.35 19.63
N VAL A 210 -9.73 43.04 20.66
CA VAL A 210 -10.01 43.40 22.04
C VAL A 210 -9.26 44.69 22.34
N ASP A 211 -10.00 45.80 22.45
CA ASP A 211 -9.50 47.06 22.96
C ASP A 211 -8.98 46.90 24.41
N GLU A 212 -7.76 47.37 24.66
CA GLU A 212 -7.13 47.41 25.97
C GLU A 212 -7.90 48.31 26.95
N GLU A 213 -8.27 47.76 28.12
CA GLU A 213 -8.21 48.56 29.36
C GLU A 213 -8.00 47.65 30.60
N ALA A 214 -6.80 47.74 31.17
CA ALA A 214 -6.45 47.29 32.53
C ALA A 214 -6.95 48.35 33.57
N PRO A 215 -7.04 48.10 34.91
CA PRO A 215 -6.12 47.22 35.66
C PRO A 215 -6.65 46.48 36.92
N ALA A 216 -5.77 45.57 37.37
CA ALA A 216 -5.48 45.11 38.75
C ALA A 216 -6.56 44.44 39.61
N ASP A 217 -6.33 43.19 40.04
CA ASP A 217 -6.00 42.92 41.46
C ASP A 217 -5.44 41.49 41.71
N ASP A 218 -4.77 41.38 42.86
CA ASP A 218 -3.98 40.29 43.46
C ASP A 218 -4.69 38.91 43.64
N ALA A 219 -3.95 37.81 43.39
CA ALA A 219 -3.82 36.61 44.26
C ALA A 219 -3.33 35.35 43.49
N SER A 220 -2.31 34.67 44.03
CA SER A 220 -1.97 33.25 43.78
C SER A 220 -2.55 32.36 44.91
N PRO A 221 -2.36 31.02 44.93
CA PRO A 221 -2.47 29.97 43.89
C PRO A 221 -3.35 28.77 44.37
N SER A 222 -3.83 27.88 43.48
CA SER A 222 -4.08 26.46 43.83
C SER A 222 -4.38 25.56 42.61
N ASP A 223 -3.52 24.55 42.44
CA ASP A 223 -3.78 23.12 42.23
C ASP A 223 -5.14 22.68 41.63
N ALA A 224 -5.10 21.97 40.50
CA ALA A 224 -5.99 20.85 40.18
C ALA A 224 -5.58 20.18 38.86
N GLY A 225 -5.18 18.91 38.93
CA GLY A 225 -4.98 18.06 37.78
C GLY A 225 -6.28 17.63 37.10
N ALA A 226 -6.15 17.18 35.85
CA ALA A 226 -7.12 16.29 35.23
C ALA A 226 -6.42 15.48 34.13
N ALA A 227 -6.16 14.21 34.45
CA ALA A 227 -5.98 13.16 33.46
C ALA A 227 -7.34 12.91 32.76
N LEU A 228 -7.32 12.82 31.43
CA LEU A 228 -8.39 12.20 30.65
C LEU A 228 -7.82 10.88 30.10
N ALA A 229 -8.11 9.74 30.71
CA ALA A 229 -9.33 8.95 30.57
C ALA A 229 -9.32 8.11 29.28
N ALA A 230 -8.72 6.92 29.39
CA ALA A 230 -8.93 5.82 28.47
C ALA A 230 -10.37 5.30 28.64
N THR A 231 -11.15 5.32 27.57
CA THR A 231 -12.42 4.62 27.50
C THR A 231 -12.17 3.15 27.18
N GLY A 232 -12.54 2.29 28.13
CA GLY A 232 -12.52 0.85 27.98
C GLY A 232 -13.56 0.36 26.96
N LEU A 233 -13.22 -0.75 26.32
CA LEU A 233 -14.20 -1.68 25.77
C LEU A 233 -14.01 -3.02 26.47
N ASP A 234 -15.08 -3.39 27.16
CA ASP A 234 -15.27 -4.59 27.96
C ASP A 234 -15.66 -5.77 27.05
N GLY A 235 -15.16 -6.95 27.41
CA GLY A 235 -15.80 -8.25 27.18
C GLY A 235 -16.13 -8.70 25.75
N ALA A 236 -15.25 -9.54 25.19
CA ALA A 236 -15.69 -10.70 24.42
C ALA A 236 -14.89 -11.92 24.84
N ASP A 237 -15.60 -12.89 25.41
CA ASP A 237 -15.09 -14.13 26.00
C ASP A 237 -14.29 -14.96 25.01
N VAL A 238 -13.11 -15.42 25.46
CA VAL A 238 -12.25 -16.36 24.74
C VAL A 238 -12.63 -17.76 25.21
N GLU A 239 -13.56 -18.43 24.52
CA GLU A 239 -13.79 -19.87 24.71
C GLU A 239 -12.79 -20.68 23.87
N ASP A 240 -12.12 -21.59 24.57
CA ASP A 240 -11.18 -22.65 24.15
C ASP A 240 -11.17 -23.01 22.66
N LEU A 241 -10.04 -22.71 21.99
CA LEU A 241 -9.65 -23.40 20.75
C LEU A 241 -8.49 -24.35 21.06
N GLU A 242 -8.81 -25.65 21.07
CA GLU A 242 -7.85 -26.75 21.19
C GLU A 242 -6.83 -26.73 20.02
N PRO A 243 -5.52 -26.87 20.25
CA PRO A 243 -4.53 -26.84 19.18
C PRO A 243 -4.56 -28.13 18.33
N PRO A 244 -4.35 -28.05 17.00
CA PRO A 244 -4.35 -29.23 16.14
C PRO A 244 -3.13 -30.13 16.40
N SER A 245 -3.36 -31.45 16.42
CA SER A 245 -2.36 -32.48 16.71
C SER A 245 -1.25 -32.54 15.66
N SER A 246 0.00 -32.49 16.11
CA SER A 246 1.20 -32.58 15.27
C SER A 246 1.41 -34.00 14.73
N ARG A 247 1.53 -34.15 13.41
CA ARG A 247 1.98 -35.40 12.76
C ARG A 247 3.50 -35.35 12.54
N PRO A 248 4.29 -36.38 12.91
CA PRO A 248 5.74 -36.34 12.72
C PRO A 248 6.16 -36.51 11.26
N PRO A 249 7.32 -35.96 10.84
CA PRO A 249 7.80 -36.05 9.46
C PRO A 249 8.31 -37.46 9.12
N THR A 250 7.93 -37.96 7.94
CA THR A 250 8.50 -39.17 7.34
C THR A 250 9.86 -38.85 6.72
N SER A 251 10.92 -39.53 7.16
CA SER A 251 12.25 -39.46 6.55
C SER A 251 12.26 -40.09 5.14
N PRO A 252 12.94 -39.49 4.15
CA PRO A 252 13.16 -40.13 2.86
C PRO A 252 14.30 -41.17 2.94
N SER A 253 14.15 -42.24 2.14
CA SER A 253 15.18 -43.27 1.86
C SER A 253 16.11 -42.85 0.74
#